data_AF-A0A9D2LQK2-F1
#
_entry.id   AF-A0A9D2LQK2-F1
#
_cell.length_a   1.000
_cell.length_b   1.000
_cell.length_c   1.000
_cell.angle_alpha   90.00
_cell.angle_beta   90.00
_cell.angle_gamma   90.00
#
_symmetry.space_group_name_H-M   'P 1'
#
loop_
_entity.id
_entity.type
_entity.pdbx_description
1 polymer ?
#
loop_
_entity_poly.entity_id
_entity_poly.type
_entity_poly.pdbx_seq_one_letter_code
_entity_poly.pdbx_strand_id
1 'polypeptide(L)' 'MTREEVMEKVIEFAAMAFKKDAGEIKEETNISQELGVSSLQRITMSASIENEFDVTIPVARFGNFTTIGDLVDYIMDEM' A
#
# COMPACT_ATOMS: atom_id res chain seq x y z
N MET A 1 3.37 -13.56 8.65
CA MET A 1 3.11 -12.29 9.34
C MET A 1 1.63 -12.21 9.64
N THR A 2 1.22 -11.44 10.64
CA THR A 2 -0.20 -11.15 10.90
C THR A 2 -0.68 -9.98 10.05
N ARG A 3 -2.00 -9.87 9.83
CA ARG A 3 -2.60 -8.74 9.08
C ARG A 3 -2.21 -7.39 9.68
N GLU A 4 -2.14 -7.30 11.01
CA GLU A 4 -1.74 -6.09 11.73
C GLU A 4 -0.28 -5.69 11.43
N GLU A 5 0.64 -6.65 11.39
CA GLU A 5 2.04 -6.38 11.01
C GLU A 5 2.19 -5.92 9.55
N VAL A 6 1.44 -6.55 8.62
CA VAL A 6 1.42 -6.14 7.21
C VAL A 6 0.85 -4.73 7.07
N MET A 7 -0.24 -4.45 7.78
CA MET A 7 -0.90 -3.15 7.81
C MET A 7 0.03 -2.03 8.27
N GLU A 8 0.72 -2.19 9.40
CA GLU A 8 1.68 -1.19 9.90
C GLU A 8 2.77 -0.89 8.87
N LYS A 9 3.33 -1.92 8.26
CA LYS A 9 4.36 -1.79 7.20
C LYS A 9 3.83 -1.10 5.95
N VAL A 10 2.63 -1.47 5.49
CA VAL A 10 2.00 -0.84 4.32
C VAL A 10 1.71 0.64 4.60
N ILE A 11 1.29 0.98 5.82
CA ILE A 11 1.11 2.37 6.25
C ILE A 11 2.44 3.14 6.23
N GLU A 12 3.54 2.56 6.72
CA GLU A 12 4.87 3.17 6.63
C GLU A 12 5.31 3.42 5.18
N PHE A 13 5.11 2.43 4.29
CA PHE A 13 5.42 2.58 2.87
C PHE A 13 4.55 3.64 2.19
N ALA A 14 3.27 3.69 2.52
CA ALA A 14 2.36 4.72 2.05
C ALA A 14 2.80 6.11 2.54
N ALA A 15 3.10 6.25 3.83
CA ALA A 15 3.57 7.51 4.42
C ALA A 15 4.82 8.04 3.71
N MET A 16 5.80 7.16 3.43
CA MET A 16 6.99 7.51 2.67
C MET A 16 6.72 7.85 1.20
N ALA A 17 5.93 7.03 0.50
CA ALA A 17 5.63 7.22 -0.92
C ALA A 17 4.81 8.51 -1.16
N PHE A 18 3.81 8.76 -0.32
CA PHE A 18 2.90 9.90 -0.44
C PHE A 18 3.38 11.14 0.33
N LYS A 19 4.49 11.03 1.07
CA LYS A 19 5.03 12.09 1.93
C LYS A 19 3.99 12.63 2.92
N LYS A 20 3.25 11.71 3.54
CA LYS A 20 2.22 11.98 4.55
C LYS A 20 2.62 11.36 5.88
N ASP A 21 1.95 11.82 6.94
CA ASP A 21 2.13 11.24 8.27
C ASP A 21 1.48 9.85 8.33
N ALA A 22 2.19 8.86 8.86
CA ALA A 22 1.68 7.50 9.02
C ALA A 22 0.42 7.45 9.92
N GLY A 23 0.33 8.34 10.91
CA GLY A 23 -0.83 8.46 11.80
C GLY A 23 -2.09 9.02 11.12
N GLU A 24 -1.96 9.64 9.94
CA GLU A 24 -3.10 10.06 9.12
C GLU A 24 -3.62 8.94 8.20
N ILE A 25 -2.85 7.86 8.02
CA ILE A 25 -3.20 6.76 7.13
C ILE A 25 -3.84 5.64 7.95
N LYS A 26 -5.02 5.21 7.50
CA LYS A 26 -5.82 4.16 8.11
C LYS A 26 -6.21 3.13 7.06
N GLU A 27 -6.83 2.05 7.52
CA GLU A 27 -7.31 0.96 6.66
C GLU A 27 -8.27 1.48 5.60
N GLU A 28 -9.19 2.34 6.06
CA GLU A 28 -10.23 2.99 5.29
C GLU A 28 -9.71 4.13 4.40
N THR A 29 -8.45 4.54 4.54
CA THR A 29 -7.88 5.65 3.76
C THR A 29 -7.86 5.29 2.29
N ASN A 30 -8.43 6.17 1.48
CA ASN A 30 -8.54 5.98 0.05
C ASN A 30 -7.23 6.38 -0.64
N ILE A 31 -6.56 5.43 -1.28
CA ILE A 31 -5.24 5.65 -1.91
C ILE A 31 -5.36 6.69 -3.04
N SER A 32 -6.40 6.57 -3.87
CA SER A 32 -6.61 7.45 -5.01
C SER A 32 -7.03 8.87 -4.66
N GLN A 33 -7.94 9.02 -3.69
CA GLN A 33 -8.54 10.29 -3.30
C GLN A 33 -7.71 11.03 -2.25
N GLU A 34 -7.13 10.33 -1.27
CA GLU A 34 -6.52 10.94 -0.10
C GLU A 34 -5.00 10.96 -0.16
N LEU A 35 -4.38 9.98 -0.80
CA LEU A 35 -2.91 9.87 -0.87
C LEU A 35 -2.34 10.42 -2.18
N GLY A 36 -3.11 10.31 -3.26
CA GLY A 36 -2.78 10.86 -4.57
C GLY A 36 -1.97 9.87 -5.40
N VAL A 37 -2.49 9.48 -6.56
CA VAL A 37 -2.01 8.33 -7.32
C VAL A 37 -1.20 8.71 -8.54
N SER A 38 -0.12 9.46 -8.35
CA SER A 38 0.85 9.62 -9.45
C SER A 38 1.46 8.26 -9.79
N SER A 39 1.76 8.01 -11.07
CA SER A 39 2.35 6.73 -11.49
C SER A 39 3.65 6.42 -10.75
N LEU A 40 4.43 7.45 -10.39
CA LEU A 40 5.66 7.27 -9.63
C LEU A 40 5.38 6.76 -8.20
N GLN A 41 4.41 7.35 -7.49
CA GLN A 41 4.10 6.92 -6.12
C GLN A 41 3.58 5.48 -6.08
N ARG A 42 2.75 5.09 -7.06
CA ARG A 42 2.30 3.69 -7.21
C ARG A 42 3.48 2.74 -7.43
N ILE A 43 4.43 3.12 -8.30
CA ILE A 43 5.62 2.31 -8.57
C ILE A 43 6.51 2.21 -7.33
N THR A 44 6.73 3.30 -6.60
CA THR A 44 7.52 3.28 -5.36
C THR A 44 6.87 2.39 -4.31
N MET A 45 5.57 2.53 -4.10
CA MET A 45 4.85 1.76 -3.10
C MET A 45 4.77 0.28 -3.46
N SER A 46 4.46 -0.06 -4.72
CA SER A 46 4.48 -1.46 -5.16
C SER A 46 5.86 -2.07 -5.00
N ALA A 47 6.93 -1.39 -5.43
CA ALA A 47 8.29 -1.89 -5.30
C ALA A 47 8.73 -2.12 -3.84
N SER A 48 8.33 -1.22 -2.91
CA SER A 48 8.61 -1.41 -1.48
C SER A 48 7.90 -2.65 -0.91
N ILE A 49 6.64 -2.86 -1.29
CA ILE A 49 5.84 -3.99 -0.83
C ILE A 49 6.37 -5.31 -1.45
N GLU A 50 6.63 -5.34 -2.75
CA GLU A 50 7.17 -6.51 -3.45
C GLU A 50 8.51 -6.95 -2.83
N ASN A 51 9.38 -6.00 -2.46
CA ASN A 51 10.66 -6.31 -1.85
C ASN A 51 10.57 -6.76 -0.38
N GLU A 52 9.63 -6.21 0.40
CA GLU A 52 9.48 -6.57 1.83
C GLU A 52 8.74 -7.89 2.03
N PHE A 53 7.69 -8.13 1.23
CA PHE A 53 6.80 -9.28 1.41
C PHE A 53 7.03 -10.39 0.37
N ASP A 54 7.97 -10.22 -0.55
CA ASP A 54 8.27 -11.15 -1.66
C ASP A 54 7.03 -11.45 -2.55
N VAL A 55 6.10 -10.49 -2.62
CA VAL A 55 4.89 -10.57 -3.46
C VAL A 55 5.10 -9.89 -4.81
N THR A 56 4.18 -10.10 -5.76
CA THR A 56 4.15 -9.36 -7.03
C THR A 56 2.85 -8.57 -7.15
N ILE A 57 2.96 -7.25 -7.33
CA ILE A 57 1.82 -6.35 -7.46
C ILE A 57 1.85 -5.68 -8.83
N PRO A 58 1.06 -6.17 -9.80
CA PRO A 58 0.98 -5.54 -11.10
C PRO A 58 0.52 -4.09 -10.95
N VAL A 59 1.25 -3.12 -11.52
CA VAL A 59 0.90 -1.69 -11.46
C VAL A 59 -0.54 -1.44 -11.97
N ALA A 60 -0.99 -2.25 -12.93
CA ALA A 60 -2.37 -2.22 -13.44
C ALA A 60 -3.41 -2.65 -12.39
N ARG A 61 -3.07 -3.60 -11.51
CA ARG A 61 -3.90 -4.01 -10.37
C ARG A 61 -3.77 -3.03 -9.21
N PHE A 62 -2.62 -2.37 -9.06
CA PHE A 62 -2.41 -1.34 -8.04
C PHE A 62 -3.46 -0.23 -8.11
N GLY A 63 -3.84 0.18 -9.32
CA GLY A 63 -4.90 1.18 -9.54
C GLY A 63 -6.31 0.70 -9.18
N ASN A 64 -6.52 -0.60 -8.98
CA ASN A 64 -7.81 -1.16 -8.56
C ASN A 64 -7.98 -1.19 -7.04
N PHE A 65 -6.89 -1.09 -6.26
CA PHE A 65 -6.99 -1.01 -4.81
C PHE A 65 -7.52 0.37 -4.42
N THR A 66 -8.68 0.37 -3.76
CA THR A 66 -9.36 1.61 -3.38
C THR A 66 -8.79 2.12 -2.06
N THR A 67 -8.58 1.21 -1.11
CA THR A 67 -8.14 1.51 0.26
C THR A 67 -6.82 0.82 0.62
N ILE A 68 -6.20 1.26 1.71
CA ILE A 68 -5.03 0.57 2.29
C ILE A 68 -5.39 -0.85 2.73
N GLY A 69 -6.60 -1.04 3.28
CA GLY A 69 -7.11 -2.37 3.65
C GLY A 69 -7.15 -3.34 2.47
N ASP A 70 -7.68 -2.91 1.32
CA ASP A 70 -7.71 -3.74 0.11
C ASP A 70 -6.31 -4.21 -0.32
N LEU A 71 -5.32 -3.33 -0.17
CA LEU A 71 -3.93 -3.63 -0.51
C LEU A 71 -3.32 -4.61 0.49
N VAL A 72 -3.58 -4.42 1.78
CA VAL A 72 -3.13 -5.32 2.85
C VAL A 72 -3.74 -6.71 2.69
N ASP A 73 -5.04 -6.79 2.42
CA ASP A 73 -5.73 -8.07 2.20
C ASP A 73 -5.19 -8.79 0.96
N TYR A 74 -4.88 -8.05 -0.11
CA TYR A 74 -4.22 -8.64 -1.28
C TYR A 74 -2.82 -9.18 -0.97
N ILE A 75 -2.00 -8.41 -0.25
CA ILE A 75 -0.66 -8.85 0.16
C ILE A 75 -0.78 -10.12 1.00
N MET A 76 -1.70 -10.15 1.96
CA MET A 76 -1.96 -11.31 2.82
C MET A 76 -2.42 -12.56 2.05
N ASP A 77 -3.09 -12.39 0.90
CA ASP A 77 -3.54 -13.51 0.05
C ASP A 77 -2.41 -14.05 -0.85
N GLU A 78 -1.49 -13.18 -1.28
CA GLU A 78 -0.33 -13.56 -2.11
C GLU A 78 0.89 -14.03 -1.31
N MET A 79 1.00 -13.63 -0.03
CA MET A 79 2.06 -14.05 0.92
C MET A 79 1.93 -15.50 1.36
#